data_AF-A0A920RVX9-F1
#
_entry.id   AF-A0A920RVX9-F1
#
_cell.length_a   1.000
_cell.length_b   1.000
_cell.length_c   1.000
_cell.angle_alpha   90.00
_cell.angle_beta   90.00
_cell.angle_gamma   90.00
#
_symmetry.space_group_name_H-M   'P 1'
#
loop_
_entity.id
_entity.type
_entity.pdbx_description
1 polymer ?
#
loop_
_entity_poly.entity_id
_entity_poly.type
_entity_poly.pdbx_seq_one_letter_code
_entity_poly.pdbx_strand_id
1 'polypeptide(L)' 'MSDFIVKLEPEDEFNHIPDSSSNYNESMYFNVFDHEKKMGGWFRLGNRPNEGYAEMTCCLYLPDGRFGFLCLVDQE' A
#
# COMPACT_ATOMS: atom_id res chain seq x y z
N MET A 1 31.93 -11.39 15.27
CA MET A 1 30.61 -10.92 14.77
C MET A 1 30.67 -11.10 13.28
N SER A 2 29.84 -11.99 12.74
CA SER A 2 29.85 -12.29 11.30
C SER A 2 29.39 -11.03 10.55
N ASP A 3 30.17 -10.59 9.57
CA ASP A 3 29.82 -9.48 8.69
C ASP A 3 28.58 -9.90 7.85
N PHE A 4 27.47 -9.18 8.00
CA PHE A 4 26.27 -9.41 7.18
C PHE A 4 26.45 -8.69 5.84
N ILE A 5 26.36 -9.44 4.74
CA ILE A 5 26.29 -8.90 3.39
C ILE A 5 24.82 -8.81 3.01
N VAL A 6 24.32 -7.60 2.85
CA VAL A 6 22.99 -7.36 2.28
C VAL A 6 23.13 -7.39 0.77
N LYS A 7 22.45 -8.33 0.11
CA LYS A 7 22.37 -8.44 -1.35
C LYS A 7 20.93 -8.12 -1.75
N LEU A 8 20.70 -6.86 -2.14
CA LEU A 8 19.44 -6.41 -2.74
C LEU A 8 19.64 -6.41 -4.24
N GLU A 9 18.87 -7.23 -4.96
CA GLU A 9 18.84 -7.20 -6.42
C GLU A 9 17.68 -6.31 -6.88
N PRO A 10 17.74 -5.68 -8.07
CA PRO A 10 16.67 -4.80 -8.56
C PRO A 10 15.28 -5.47 -8.60
N GLU A 11 15.24 -6.79 -8.79
CA GLU A 11 14.00 -7.56 -8.86
C GLU A 11 13.29 -7.71 -7.50
N ASP A 12 13.98 -7.46 -6.39
CA ASP A 12 13.39 -7.52 -5.04
C ASP A 12 12.35 -6.42 -4.82
N GLU A 13 12.35 -5.37 -5.65
CA GLU A 13 11.36 -4.29 -5.64
C GLU A 13 10.12 -4.58 -6.50
N PHE A 14 10.12 -5.69 -7.27
CA PHE A 14 9.00 -6.03 -8.15
C PHE A 14 7.84 -6.68 -7.38
N ASN A 15 6.65 -6.64 -7.99
CA ASN A 15 5.51 -7.37 -7.44
C ASN A 15 5.76 -8.89 -7.49
N HIS A 16 5.29 -9.59 -6.47
CA HIS A 16 5.28 -11.04 -6.46
C HIS A 16 4.42 -11.59 -7.61
N ILE A 17 4.81 -12.77 -8.11
CA ILE A 17 4.01 -13.52 -9.07
C ILE A 17 2.75 -14.02 -8.33
N PRO A 18 1.54 -13.71 -8.82
CA PRO A 18 0.32 -14.20 -8.20
C PRO A 18 0.27 -15.73 -8.16
N ASP A 19 -0.12 -16.29 -7.03
CA ASP A 19 -0.41 -17.72 -6.92
C ASP A 19 -1.82 -18.05 -7.45
N SER A 20 -2.22 -19.32 -7.36
CA SER A 20 -3.52 -19.79 -7.86
C SER A 20 -4.71 -19.46 -6.95
N SER A 21 -4.51 -18.80 -5.82
CA SER A 21 -5.58 -18.46 -4.87
C SER A 21 -6.48 -17.41 -5.51
N SER A 22 -7.79 -17.68 -5.59
CA SER A 22 -8.73 -16.74 -6.20
C SER A 22 -8.68 -15.37 -5.52
N ASN A 23 -8.42 -15.34 -4.21
CA ASN A 23 -8.41 -14.13 -3.39
C ASN A 23 -7.01 -13.51 -3.19
N TYR A 24 -6.02 -13.87 -4.03
CA TYR A 24 -4.67 -13.31 -3.98
C TYR A 24 -4.71 -11.77 -3.85
N ASN A 25 -3.94 -11.22 -2.90
CA ASN A 25 -3.90 -9.78 -2.62
C ASN A 25 -2.46 -9.35 -2.40
N GLU A 26 -1.91 -8.57 -3.32
CA GLU A 26 -0.66 -7.86 -3.09
C GLU A 26 -0.99 -6.47 -2.54
N SER A 27 -0.78 -6.29 -1.23
CA SER A 27 -1.11 -5.04 -0.53
C SER A 27 0.14 -4.21 -0.26
N MET A 28 0.14 -2.97 -0.74
CA MET A 28 1.15 -1.95 -0.40
C MET A 28 0.58 -0.91 0.56
N TYR A 29 1.40 -0.45 1.50
CA TYR A 29 1.01 0.55 2.49
C TYR A 29 1.89 1.79 2.38
N PHE A 30 1.27 2.96 2.24
CA PHE A 30 1.95 4.23 2.18
C PHE A 30 1.50 5.12 3.32
N ASN A 31 2.47 5.77 3.95
CA ASN A 31 2.24 6.80 4.94
C ASN A 31 2.87 8.11 4.45
N VAL A 32 2.09 9.18 4.44
CA VAL A 32 2.54 10.50 4.01
C VAL A 32 2.15 11.51 5.08
N PHE A 33 3.11 12.29 5.57
CA PHE A 33 2.87 13.28 6.62
C PHE A 33 3.50 14.63 6.25
N ASP A 34 2.73 15.69 6.46
CA ASP A 34 3.19 17.08 6.41
C ASP A 34 3.15 17.66 7.82
N HIS A 35 4.33 17.80 8.43
CA HIS A 35 4.46 18.28 9.81
C HIS A 35 4.15 19.77 9.97
N GLU A 36 4.36 20.58 8.93
CA GLU A 36 4.05 22.02 8.96
C GLU A 36 2.55 22.23 8.96
N LYS A 37 1.85 21.52 8.07
CA LYS A 37 0.39 21.58 7.96
C LYS A 37 -0.33 20.70 8.99
N LYS A 38 0.38 19.86 9.74
CA LYS A 38 -0.18 18.90 10.72
C LYS A 38 -1.25 17.99 10.12
N MET A 39 -1.00 17.52 8.91
CA MET A 39 -1.89 16.60 8.20
C MET A 39 -1.11 15.41 7.66
N GLY A 40 -1.82 14.36 7.30
CA GLY A 40 -1.22 13.20 6.68
C GLY A 40 -2.24 12.27 6.07
N GLY A 41 -1.75 11.19 5.51
CA GLY A 41 -2.56 10.15 4.91
C GLY A 41 -1.92 8.79 5.11
N TRP A 42 -2.77 7.82 5.39
CA TRP A 42 -2.46 6.40 5.27
C TRP A 42 -3.21 5.85 4.07
N PHE A 43 -2.52 5.09 3.24
CA PHE A 43 -3.07 4.46 2.04
C PHE A 43 -2.72 2.99 2.06
N ARG A 44 -3.71 2.14 1.79
CA ARG A 44 -3.53 0.74 1.42
C ARG A 44 -3.99 0.59 -0.01
N LEU A 45 -3.12 0.09 -0.87
CA LEU A 45 -3.46 -0.33 -2.23
C LEU A 45 -3.42 -1.85 -2.26
N GLY A 46 -4.52 -2.51 -2.59
CA GLY A 46 -4.61 -3.95 -2.76
C GLY A 46 -4.81 -4.31 -4.22
N ASN A 47 -3.79 -4.91 -4.85
CA ASN A 47 -3.90 -5.43 -6.20
C ASN A 47 -4.43 -6.87 -6.15
N ARG A 48 -5.54 -7.13 -6.87
CA ARG A 48 -6.22 -8.44 -6.89
C ARG A 48 -6.30 -8.96 -8.33
N PRO A 49 -5.15 -9.32 -8.92
CA PRO A 49 -5.05 -9.69 -10.34
C PRO A 49 -5.95 -10.88 -10.71
N ASN A 50 -6.11 -11.85 -9.81
CA ASN A 50 -6.94 -13.03 -10.06
C ASN A 50 -8.45 -12.71 -10.06
N GLU A 51 -8.86 -11.59 -9.44
CA GLU A 51 -10.26 -11.13 -9.42
C GLU A 51 -10.51 -9.97 -10.41
N GLY A 52 -9.47 -9.47 -11.08
CA GLY A 52 -9.57 -8.46 -12.13
C GLY A 52 -9.90 -7.04 -11.62
N TYR A 53 -9.60 -6.74 -10.35
CA TYR A 53 -9.82 -5.40 -9.81
C TYR A 53 -8.72 -4.98 -8.84
N ALA A 54 -8.64 -3.67 -8.58
CA ALA A 54 -7.79 -3.10 -7.54
C ALA A 54 -8.65 -2.37 -6.51
N GLU A 55 -8.20 -2.36 -5.26
CA GLU A 55 -8.85 -1.61 -4.19
C GLU A 55 -7.87 -0.64 -3.53
N MET A 56 -8.38 0.51 -3.12
CA MET A 56 -7.64 1.47 -2.31
C MET A 56 -8.46 1.84 -1.07
N THR A 57 -7.85 1.74 0.09
CA THR A 57 -8.37 2.34 1.32
C THR A 57 -7.48 3.51 1.70
N CYS A 58 -8.06 4.67 1.98
CA CYS A 58 -7.30 5.80 2.53
C CYS A 58 -7.93 6.36 3.81
N CYS A 59 -7.05 6.78 4.72
CA CYS A 59 -7.38 7.52 5.93
C CYS A 59 -6.60 8.84 5.90
N LEU A 60 -7.29 9.97 5.81
CA LEU A 60 -6.70 11.30 5.80
C LEU A 60 -6.82 11.92 7.19
N TYR A 61 -5.70 12.33 7.76
CA TYR A 61 -5.63 13.06 9.03
C TYR A 61 -5.64 14.57 8.74
N LEU A 62 -6.66 15.28 9.23
CA LEU A 62 -6.82 16.71 9.01
C LEU A 62 -6.24 17.53 10.18
N PRO A 63 -5.83 18.79 9.94
CA PRO A 63 -5.16 19.61 10.96
C PRO A 63 -6.01 19.94 12.19
N ASP A 64 -7.32 19.85 12.05
CA ASP A 64 -8.30 20.09 13.13
C ASP A 64 -8.65 18.83 13.93
N GLY A 65 -7.92 17.73 13.70
CA GLY A 65 -8.11 16.46 14.39
C GLY A 65 -9.22 15.58 13.82
N ARG A 66 -9.91 16.01 12.75
CA ARG A 66 -10.83 15.15 12.02
C ARG A 66 -10.08 14.15 11.16
N PHE A 67 -10.74 13.05 10.83
CA PHE A 67 -10.25 12.10 9.84
C PHE A 67 -11.29 11.87 8.74
N GLY A 68 -10.80 11.72 7.51
CA GLY A 68 -11.59 11.26 6.36
C GLY A 68 -11.23 9.82 6.05
N PHE A 69 -12.23 8.97 5.83
CA PHE A 69 -12.02 7.57 5.45
C PHE A 69 -12.74 7.27 4.14
N LEU A 70 -12.03 6.66 3.20
CA LEU A 70 -12.57 6.33 1.87
C LEU A 70 -12.05 4.96 1.44
N CYS A 71 -12.95 4.19 0.83
CA CYS A 71 -12.63 2.97 0.10
C CYS A 71 -13.04 3.15 -1.36
N LEU A 72 -12.11 2.93 -2.28
CA LEU A 72 -12.32 2.93 -3.71
C LEU A 72 -12.02 1.54 -4.26
N VAL A 73 -12.84 1.10 -5.21
CA VAL A 73 -12.61 -0.13 -5.97
C VAL A 73 -12.58 0.29 -7.44
N ASP A 74 -11.48 -0.02 -8.11
CA ASP A 74 -11.29 0.18 -9.54
C ASP A 74 -11.46 -1.17 -10.22
N GLN A 75 -12.50 -1.28 -11.03
CA GLN A 75 -12.79 -2.48 -11.82
C GLN A 75 -12.39 -2.18 -13.26
N GLU A 76 -11.47 -2.97 -13.82
CA GLU A 76 -11.20 -2.95 -15.27
C GLU A 76 -12.39 -3.48 -16.08
#